data_AF-A0A4V0XUR7-F1
#
_entry.id   AF-A0A4V0XUR7-F1
#
_cell.length_a   1.000
_cell.length_b   1.000
_cell.length_c   1.000
_cell.angle_alpha   90.00
_cell.angle_beta   90.00
_cell.angle_gamma   90.00
#
_symmetry.space_group_name_H-M   'P 1'
#
loop_
_entity.id
_entity.type
_entity.pdbx_description
1 polymer ?
#
loop_
_entity_poly.entity_id
_entity_poly.type
_entity_poly.pdbx_seq_one_letter_code
_entity_poly.pdbx_strand_id
1 'polypeptide(L)'
;MLPSIESLTQSKNGLLKQDIVCQSMDKDICNSLALEIPCISYQSMKRSSRVLREFVLYYFPLYNLSWSDFFRFYPILGFMEALVYETDEEVEQIQATNCLLKQHSPWKTKQEMILAVLEKSNFKHHQVETYLDNLGEYFELETHLLISPEITHQEIMKAAQLRSSDYRFLHCTLLKMLGQNFHDEELNEELRLMWSLEVLNDIEDDIESYEKDVATKHYNTYRMFVKIYGQQAPYYLKKELDYYEHLFHQGVEKISDNPLKYKGFKKSWNAYRLDHPVPLIPQPILEN
;
A
#
# COMPACT_ATOMS: atom_id res chain seq x y z
N MET A 1 0.07 24.04 -44.50
CA MET A 1 -1.08 24.96 -44.50
C MET A 1 -2.25 24.19 -43.91
N LEU A 2 -2.58 24.43 -42.63
CA LEU A 2 -3.73 23.82 -41.96
C LEU A 2 -4.97 24.71 -42.24
N PRO A 3 -6.17 24.14 -42.52
CA PRO A 3 -7.38 24.94 -42.67
C PRO A 3 -7.90 25.41 -41.29
N SER A 4 -8.46 26.62 -41.26
CA SER A 4 -8.96 27.35 -40.09
C SER A 4 -10.34 26.86 -39.60
N ILE A 5 -10.58 27.07 -38.30
CA ILE A 5 -11.69 26.54 -37.47
C ILE A 5 -13.06 27.23 -37.72
N GLU A 6 -13.25 28.00 -38.79
CA GLU A 6 -14.45 28.85 -38.95
C GLU A 6 -15.56 28.32 -39.88
N SER A 7 -15.57 27.04 -40.25
CA SER A 7 -16.54 26.52 -41.24
C SER A 7 -17.68 25.63 -40.72
N LEU A 8 -18.02 25.64 -39.43
CA LEU A 8 -19.07 24.72 -38.90
C LEU A 8 -20.19 25.36 -38.09
N THR A 9 -20.40 26.67 -38.18
CA THR A 9 -21.59 27.31 -37.62
C THR A 9 -22.44 27.95 -38.71
N GLN A 10 -23.32 27.15 -39.34
CA GLN A 10 -24.69 27.56 -39.67
C GLN A 10 -25.46 26.47 -40.42
N SER A 11 -26.71 26.29 -39.96
CA SER A 11 -27.83 25.67 -40.66
C SER A 11 -27.90 24.14 -40.70
N LYS A 12 -28.66 23.60 -39.74
CA LYS A 12 -29.85 22.78 -40.01
C LYS A 12 -30.70 22.65 -38.73
N ASN A 13 -31.45 23.72 -38.44
CA ASN A 13 -32.64 23.62 -37.60
C ASN A 13 -33.73 22.92 -38.42
N GLY A 14 -34.18 21.77 -37.95
CA GLY A 14 -35.35 21.07 -38.48
C GLY A 14 -35.07 19.61 -38.77
N LEU A 15 -35.19 18.77 -37.76
CA LEU A 15 -36.10 17.60 -37.77
C LEU A 15 -36.04 16.91 -36.38
N LEU A 16 -37.22 16.67 -35.82
CA LEU A 16 -37.53 15.73 -34.73
C LEU A 16 -36.95 16.02 -33.34
N LYS A 17 -37.70 16.82 -32.57
CA LYS A 17 -37.89 16.56 -31.13
C LYS A 17 -38.54 15.18 -30.99
N GLN A 18 -37.72 14.15 -30.82
CA GLN A 18 -38.13 13.00 -30.03
C GLN A 18 -37.64 13.28 -28.62
N ASP A 19 -38.60 13.59 -27.74
CA ASP A 19 -38.40 13.50 -26.31
C ASP A 19 -37.93 12.06 -26.04
N ILE A 20 -36.63 11.89 -25.84
CA ILE A 20 -36.12 10.73 -25.12
C ILE A 20 -36.61 10.97 -23.70
N VAL A 21 -37.83 10.52 -23.45
CA VAL A 21 -38.28 10.14 -22.13
C VAL A 21 -37.26 9.10 -21.71
N CYS A 22 -36.27 9.54 -20.93
CA CYS A 22 -35.50 8.65 -20.10
C CYS A 22 -36.54 8.06 -19.15
N GLN A 23 -37.21 7.00 -19.60
CA GLN A 23 -37.95 6.12 -18.71
C GLN A 23 -36.96 5.83 -17.60
N SER A 24 -37.34 6.21 -16.39
CA SER A 24 -36.63 5.83 -15.20
C SER A 24 -36.48 4.32 -15.24
N MET A 25 -35.34 3.84 -15.75
CA MET A 25 -34.84 2.54 -15.39
C MET A 25 -34.80 2.59 -13.88
N ASP A 26 -35.67 1.79 -13.27
CA ASP A 26 -35.92 1.76 -11.84
C ASP A 26 -34.62 1.98 -11.10
N LYS A 27 -34.58 3.05 -10.30
CA LYS A 27 -33.50 3.31 -9.34
C LYS A 27 -33.24 2.07 -8.49
N ASP A 28 -34.27 1.26 -8.29
CA ASP A 28 -34.26 -0.01 -7.58
C ASP A 28 -33.58 -1.16 -8.36
N ILE A 29 -33.56 -1.16 -9.70
CA ILE A 29 -32.82 -2.16 -10.51
C ILE A 29 -31.33 -1.82 -10.55
N CYS A 30 -30.97 -0.52 -10.61
CA CYS A 30 -29.57 -0.11 -10.47
C CYS A 30 -29.05 -0.38 -9.05
N ASN A 31 -29.88 -0.19 -8.03
CA ASN A 31 -29.52 -0.50 -6.64
C ASN A 31 -29.45 -2.02 -6.36
N SER A 32 -30.25 -2.85 -7.03
CA SER A 32 -30.24 -4.31 -6.82
C SER A 32 -29.06 -5.02 -7.49
N LEU A 33 -28.52 -4.47 -8.59
CA LEU A 33 -27.30 -4.96 -9.24
C LEU A 33 -26.01 -4.36 -8.65
N ALA A 34 -26.08 -3.17 -8.05
CA ALA A 34 -24.95 -2.53 -7.37
C ALA A 34 -24.54 -3.24 -6.06
N LEU A 35 -25.39 -4.12 -5.52
CA LEU A 35 -25.12 -4.87 -4.29
C LEU A 35 -24.18 -6.08 -4.50
N GLU A 36 -23.85 -6.46 -5.74
CA GLU A 36 -22.99 -7.63 -6.03
C GLU A 36 -21.63 -7.29 -6.67
N ILE A 37 -21.35 -6.03 -6.98
CA ILE A 37 -20.05 -5.61 -7.55
C ILE A 37 -19.26 -4.87 -6.47
N PRO A 38 -18.15 -5.45 -5.96
CA PRO A 38 -17.21 -4.72 -5.13
C PRO A 38 -16.71 -3.49 -5.89
N CYS A 39 -17.12 -2.30 -5.45
CA CYS A 39 -16.67 -1.04 -6.00
C CYS A 39 -15.51 -0.52 -5.14
N ILE A 40 -14.53 0.12 -5.78
CA ILE A 40 -13.47 0.86 -5.07
C ILE A 40 -13.61 2.33 -5.39
N SER A 41 -13.36 3.19 -4.40
CA SER A 41 -13.35 4.63 -4.61
C SER A 41 -12.26 5.05 -5.62
N TYR A 42 -12.54 6.09 -6.41
CA TYR A 42 -11.54 6.68 -7.32
C TYR A 42 -10.29 7.16 -6.55
N GLN A 43 -10.47 7.68 -5.34
CA GLN A 43 -9.35 8.19 -4.54
C GLN A 43 -8.43 7.07 -4.10
N SER A 44 -8.99 5.96 -3.60
CA SER A 44 -8.20 4.81 -3.16
C SER A 44 -7.45 4.16 -4.34
N MET A 45 -8.08 4.08 -5.52
CA MET A 45 -7.41 3.65 -6.76
C MET A 45 -6.30 4.63 -7.21
N LYS A 46 -6.50 5.93 -7.02
CA LYS A 46 -5.48 6.93 -7.34
C LYS A 46 -4.30 6.85 -6.36
N ARG A 47 -4.57 6.66 -5.06
CA ARG A 47 -3.53 6.51 -4.02
C ARG A 47 -2.71 5.25 -4.24
N SER A 48 -3.37 4.12 -4.55
CA SER A 48 -2.68 2.85 -4.85
C SER A 48 -1.72 2.92 -6.03
N SER A 49 -1.91 3.88 -6.96
CA SER A 49 -1.04 4.03 -8.13
C SER A 49 0.43 4.32 -7.76
N ARG A 50 0.69 4.97 -6.62
CA ARG A 50 2.06 5.19 -6.12
C ARG A 50 2.72 3.87 -5.75
N VAL A 51 2.09 3.12 -4.85
CA VAL A 51 2.58 1.80 -4.39
C VAL A 51 2.72 0.84 -5.55
N LEU A 52 1.78 0.83 -6.50
CA LEU A 52 1.87 -0.03 -7.68
C LEU A 52 3.06 0.34 -8.59
N ARG A 53 3.40 1.63 -8.72
CA ARG A 53 4.59 2.07 -9.48
C ARG A 53 5.86 1.58 -8.79
N GLU A 54 5.97 1.79 -7.48
CA GLU A 54 7.09 1.33 -6.64
C GLU A 54 7.22 -0.20 -6.72
N PHE A 55 6.10 -0.91 -6.59
CA PHE A 55 6.03 -2.36 -6.70
C PHE A 55 6.56 -2.86 -8.04
N VAL A 56 6.21 -2.21 -9.16
CA VAL A 56 6.78 -2.55 -10.47
C VAL A 56 8.28 -2.29 -10.51
N LEU A 57 8.74 -1.14 -10.01
CA LEU A 57 10.16 -0.78 -10.04
C LEU A 57 11.02 -1.72 -9.18
N TYR A 58 10.51 -2.17 -8.04
CA TYR A 58 11.30 -2.89 -7.04
C TYR A 58 11.17 -4.41 -7.19
N TYR A 59 10.01 -4.94 -7.60
CA TYR A 59 9.80 -6.39 -7.63
C TYR A 59 9.95 -7.00 -9.03
N PHE A 60 9.62 -6.27 -10.10
CA PHE A 60 9.72 -6.83 -11.45
C PHE A 60 11.16 -7.23 -11.84
N PRO A 61 12.21 -6.47 -11.44
CA PRO A 61 13.59 -6.89 -11.66
C PRO A 61 13.96 -8.22 -11.01
N LEU A 62 13.29 -8.61 -9.91
CA LEU A 62 13.54 -9.87 -9.21
C LEU A 62 13.06 -11.07 -10.04
N TYR A 63 11.96 -10.88 -10.78
CA TYR A 63 11.27 -11.94 -11.52
C TYR A 63 11.44 -11.82 -13.04
N ASN A 64 12.37 -10.97 -13.50
CA ASN A 64 12.63 -10.68 -14.91
C ASN A 64 11.35 -10.28 -15.69
N LEU A 65 10.50 -9.50 -15.03
CA LEU A 65 9.26 -8.98 -15.61
C LEU A 65 9.53 -7.63 -16.29
N SER A 66 8.72 -7.34 -17.30
CA SER A 66 8.72 -6.10 -18.07
C SER A 66 7.57 -5.20 -17.67
N TRP A 67 7.63 -3.92 -18.02
CA TRP A 67 6.51 -3.00 -17.84
C TRP A 67 5.22 -3.47 -18.53
N SER A 68 5.30 -4.21 -19.65
CA SER A 68 4.10 -4.78 -20.28
C SER A 68 3.42 -5.84 -19.43
N ASP A 69 4.17 -6.56 -18.58
CA ASP A 69 3.59 -7.56 -17.69
C ASP A 69 2.73 -6.93 -16.58
N PHE A 70 2.88 -5.62 -16.31
CA PHE A 70 2.06 -4.90 -15.35
C PHE A 70 0.56 -5.10 -15.63
N PHE A 71 0.13 -5.00 -16.89
CA PHE A 71 -1.28 -5.12 -17.25
C PHE A 71 -1.85 -6.52 -17.01
N ARG A 72 -0.99 -7.54 -16.90
CA ARG A 72 -1.41 -8.89 -16.52
C ARG A 72 -1.73 -9.00 -15.03
N PHE A 73 -0.97 -8.32 -14.17
CA PHE A 73 -1.06 -8.47 -12.71
C PHE A 73 -1.90 -7.37 -12.04
N TYR A 74 -1.92 -6.18 -12.63
CA TYR A 74 -2.58 -4.99 -12.11
C TYR A 74 -4.04 -5.19 -11.69
N PRO A 75 -4.91 -5.90 -12.43
CA PRO A 75 -6.31 -6.02 -12.03
C PRO A 75 -6.52 -6.61 -10.63
N ILE A 76 -5.65 -7.54 -10.20
CA ILE A 76 -5.72 -8.14 -8.86
C ILE A 76 -4.90 -7.30 -7.87
N LEU A 77 -3.63 -7.03 -8.19
CA LEU A 77 -2.74 -6.31 -7.27
C LEU A 77 -3.26 -4.89 -6.95
N GLY A 78 -3.73 -4.17 -7.97
CA GLY A 78 -4.28 -2.83 -7.79
C GLY A 78 -5.64 -2.81 -7.09
N PHE A 79 -6.45 -3.87 -7.26
CA PHE A 79 -7.69 -4.02 -6.49
C PHE A 79 -7.39 -4.20 -5.00
N MET A 80 -6.46 -5.10 -4.66
CA MET A 80 -6.09 -5.36 -3.27
C MET A 80 -5.51 -4.10 -2.61
N GLU A 81 -4.57 -3.43 -3.28
CA GLU A 81 -3.93 -2.23 -2.74
C GLU A 81 -4.91 -1.07 -2.57
N ALA A 82 -5.84 -0.90 -3.51
CA ALA A 82 -6.83 0.17 -3.38
C ALA A 82 -7.81 -0.09 -2.22
N LEU A 83 -8.07 -1.34 -1.84
CA LEU A 83 -8.86 -1.66 -0.64
C LEU A 83 -8.10 -1.37 0.67
N VAL A 84 -6.77 -1.47 0.67
CA VAL A 84 -5.93 -1.02 1.81
C VAL A 84 -6.11 0.48 2.00
N TYR A 85 -5.97 1.28 0.94
CA TYR A 85 -6.14 2.74 1.02
C TYR A 85 -7.57 3.18 1.36
N GLU A 86 -8.58 2.42 0.95
CA GLU A 86 -9.95 2.69 1.39
C GLU A 86 -10.10 2.47 2.90
N THR A 87 -9.45 1.43 3.43
CA THR A 87 -9.43 1.13 4.86
C THR A 87 -8.68 2.20 5.65
N ASP A 88 -7.53 2.66 5.14
CA ASP A 88 -6.76 3.76 5.70
C ASP A 88 -7.62 5.02 5.88
N GLU A 89 -8.35 5.43 4.83
CA GLU A 89 -9.26 6.59 4.91
C GLU A 89 -10.41 6.38 5.92
N GLU A 90 -10.97 5.18 5.99
CA GLU A 90 -12.02 4.83 6.96
C GLU A 90 -11.47 4.89 8.40
N VAL A 91 -10.25 4.38 8.63
CA VAL A 91 -9.57 4.39 9.95
C VAL A 91 -9.24 5.82 10.38
N GLU A 92 -8.64 6.64 9.51
CA GLU A 92 -8.32 8.05 9.80
C GLU A 92 -9.61 8.84 10.19
N GLN A 93 -10.73 8.57 9.52
CA GLN A 93 -12.02 9.19 9.85
C GLN A 93 -12.56 8.75 11.22
N ILE A 94 -12.44 7.47 11.57
CA ILE A 94 -12.83 6.95 12.89
C ILE A 94 -11.97 7.58 13.99
N GLN A 95 -10.65 7.68 13.77
CA GLN A 95 -9.71 8.32 14.68
C GLN A 95 -10.05 9.81 14.88
N ALA A 96 -10.36 10.54 13.80
CA ALA A 96 -10.72 11.96 13.86
C ALA A 96 -12.02 12.24 14.61
N THR A 97 -13.00 11.31 14.56
CA THR A 97 -14.31 11.48 15.20
C THR A 97 -14.35 11.03 16.66
N ASN A 98 -13.24 10.54 17.23
CA ASN A 98 -13.15 9.96 18.59
C ASN A 98 -14.20 8.87 18.84
N CYS A 99 -14.71 8.23 17.78
CA CYS A 99 -15.74 7.18 17.89
C CYS A 99 -15.09 5.82 18.23
N LEU A 100 -14.19 5.82 19.21
CA LEU A 100 -13.22 4.76 19.50
C LEU A 100 -13.80 3.54 20.25
N LEU A 101 -15.10 3.53 20.54
CA LEU A 101 -15.62 2.66 21.59
C LEU A 101 -16.45 1.45 21.15
N LYS A 102 -16.62 1.11 19.86
CA LYS A 102 -17.39 -0.11 19.50
C LYS A 102 -17.40 -0.59 18.04
N GLN A 103 -16.54 -0.13 17.15
CA GLN A 103 -16.57 -0.60 15.75
C GLN A 103 -15.53 -1.69 15.51
N HIS A 104 -15.96 -2.77 14.87
CA HIS A 104 -15.05 -3.73 14.23
C HIS A 104 -14.18 -2.99 13.22
N SER A 105 -12.89 -3.34 13.13
CA SER A 105 -11.98 -2.76 12.13
C SER A 105 -12.62 -2.83 10.73
N PRO A 106 -12.69 -1.72 9.98
CA PRO A 106 -13.25 -1.71 8.62
C PRO A 106 -12.54 -2.70 7.69
N TRP A 107 -11.30 -3.09 8.05
CA TRP A 107 -10.47 -4.02 7.32
C TRP A 107 -11.12 -5.39 7.10
N LYS A 108 -11.91 -5.92 8.05
CA LYS A 108 -12.38 -7.31 7.96
C LYS A 108 -13.22 -7.55 6.71
N THR A 109 -14.11 -6.62 6.39
CA THR A 109 -14.94 -6.67 5.18
C THR A 109 -14.09 -6.62 3.91
N LYS A 110 -13.04 -5.79 3.88
CA LYS A 110 -12.16 -5.66 2.73
C LYS A 110 -11.28 -6.90 2.55
N GLN A 111 -10.80 -7.48 3.66
CA GLN A 111 -10.10 -8.75 3.67
C GLN A 111 -10.96 -9.86 3.03
N GLU A 112 -12.24 -9.96 3.39
CA GLU A 112 -13.16 -10.94 2.80
C GLU A 112 -13.34 -10.74 1.28
N MET A 113 -13.42 -9.49 0.82
CA MET A 113 -13.46 -9.16 -0.62
C MET A 113 -12.19 -9.60 -1.35
N ILE A 114 -11.02 -9.33 -0.77
CA ILE A 114 -9.72 -9.76 -1.32
C ILE A 114 -9.68 -11.29 -1.43
N LEU A 115 -10.03 -12.00 -0.36
CA LEU A 115 -10.00 -13.46 -0.34
C LEU A 115 -10.98 -14.08 -1.34
N ALA A 116 -12.16 -13.48 -1.53
CA ALA A 116 -13.11 -13.93 -2.54
C ALA A 116 -12.56 -13.78 -3.97
N VAL A 117 -11.87 -12.68 -4.27
CA VAL A 117 -11.22 -12.47 -5.58
C VAL A 117 -10.07 -13.46 -5.79
N LEU A 118 -9.25 -13.70 -4.78
CA LEU A 118 -8.13 -14.64 -4.85
C LEU A 118 -8.60 -16.09 -5.00
N GLU A 119 -9.65 -16.49 -4.29
CA GLU A 119 -10.28 -17.82 -4.43
C GLU A 119 -10.80 -18.01 -5.86
N LYS A 120 -11.60 -17.07 -6.37
CA LYS A 120 -12.16 -17.11 -7.73
C LYS A 120 -11.08 -17.13 -8.82
N SER A 121 -9.94 -16.50 -8.54
CA SER A 121 -8.80 -16.43 -9.47
C SER A 121 -7.77 -17.55 -9.27
N ASN A 122 -8.03 -18.50 -8.35
CA ASN A 122 -7.13 -19.60 -7.99
C ASN A 122 -5.73 -19.14 -7.52
N PHE A 123 -5.66 -18.02 -6.80
CA PHE A 123 -4.43 -17.45 -6.22
C PHE A 123 -4.45 -17.37 -4.70
N LYS A 124 -5.51 -17.86 -4.05
CA LYS A 124 -5.58 -17.89 -2.59
C LYS A 124 -4.46 -18.74 -2.01
N HIS A 125 -3.87 -18.26 -0.93
CA HIS A 125 -2.78 -18.93 -0.22
C HIS A 125 -2.77 -18.53 1.26
N HIS A 126 -2.49 -19.48 2.15
CA HIS A 126 -2.49 -19.22 3.59
C HIS A 126 -1.50 -18.11 4.00
N GLN A 127 -0.34 -18.02 3.34
CA GLN A 127 0.62 -16.96 3.62
C GLN A 127 0.08 -15.56 3.27
N VAL A 128 -0.77 -15.45 2.23
CA VAL A 128 -1.47 -14.20 1.91
C VAL A 128 -2.48 -13.87 3.00
N GLU A 129 -3.23 -14.87 3.47
CA GLU A 129 -4.16 -14.72 4.60
C GLU A 129 -3.45 -14.20 5.86
N THR A 130 -2.29 -14.75 6.20
CA THR A 130 -1.46 -14.28 7.32
C THR A 130 -1.06 -12.81 7.18
N TYR A 131 -0.64 -12.37 6.00
CA TYR A 131 -0.29 -10.96 5.79
C TYR A 131 -1.51 -10.03 5.84
N LEU A 132 -2.67 -10.50 5.38
CA LEU A 132 -3.91 -9.74 5.53
C LEU A 132 -4.31 -9.63 7.01
N ASP A 133 -4.14 -10.69 7.81
CA ASP A 133 -4.40 -10.65 9.26
C ASP A 133 -3.44 -9.68 9.97
N ASN A 134 -2.15 -9.71 9.62
CA ASN A 134 -1.15 -8.79 10.14
C ASN A 134 -1.50 -7.32 9.84
N LEU A 135 -2.06 -7.02 8.66
CA LEU A 135 -2.49 -5.66 8.33
C LEU A 135 -3.71 -5.23 9.17
N GLY A 136 -4.60 -6.18 9.52
CA GLY A 136 -5.67 -5.93 10.48
C GLY A 136 -5.13 -5.57 11.86
N GLU A 137 -4.13 -6.32 12.33
CA GLU A 137 -3.44 -6.03 13.58
C GLU A 137 -2.72 -4.67 13.54
N TYR A 138 -2.14 -4.30 12.40
CA TYR A 138 -1.54 -2.98 12.19
C TYR A 138 -2.55 -1.85 12.43
N PHE A 139 -3.73 -1.88 11.80
CA PHE A 139 -4.72 -0.81 11.96
C PHE A 139 -5.18 -0.62 13.42
N GLU A 140 -5.31 -1.72 14.16
CA GLU A 140 -5.64 -1.68 15.60
C GLU A 140 -4.48 -1.09 16.42
N LEU A 141 -3.25 -1.53 16.16
CA LEU A 141 -2.05 -1.09 16.87
C LEU A 141 -1.73 0.38 16.57
N GLU A 142 -1.91 0.83 15.34
CA GLU A 142 -1.74 2.22 14.93
C GLU A 142 -2.65 3.15 15.74
N THR A 143 -3.93 2.78 15.82
CA THR A 143 -4.93 3.51 16.61
C THR A 143 -4.55 3.53 18.09
N HIS A 144 -4.10 2.40 18.64
CA HIS A 144 -3.61 2.31 20.01
C HIS A 144 -2.42 3.26 20.27
N LEU A 145 -1.44 3.28 19.37
CA LEU A 145 -0.23 4.11 19.50
C LEU A 145 -0.55 5.60 19.49
N LEU A 146 -1.53 6.03 18.69
CA LEU A 146 -2.02 7.40 18.64
C LEU A 146 -2.65 7.83 19.97
N ILE A 147 -3.56 7.02 20.52
CA ILE A 147 -4.39 7.41 21.67
C ILE A 147 -3.75 7.12 23.03
N SER A 148 -2.87 6.13 23.11
CA SER A 148 -2.30 5.69 24.39
C SER A 148 -1.28 6.72 24.90
N PRO A 149 -1.34 7.16 26.17
CA PRO A 149 -0.32 8.04 26.74
C PRO A 149 1.01 7.32 26.96
N GLU A 150 0.97 6.01 27.17
CA GLU A 150 2.15 5.17 27.41
C GLU A 150 2.28 4.18 26.25
N ILE A 151 3.37 4.32 25.50
CA ILE A 151 3.74 3.42 24.40
C ILE A 151 5.21 3.06 24.54
N THR A 152 5.62 1.95 23.94
CA THR A 152 6.98 1.45 23.98
C THR A 152 7.63 1.44 22.60
N HIS A 153 8.96 1.48 22.58
CA HIS A 153 9.73 1.27 21.34
C HIS A 153 9.32 -0.04 20.64
N GLN A 154 9.08 -1.11 21.39
CA GLN A 154 8.70 -2.41 20.84
C GLN A 154 7.36 -2.35 20.09
N GLU A 155 6.38 -1.62 20.59
CA GLU A 155 5.09 -1.45 19.93
C GLU A 155 5.21 -0.62 18.65
N ILE A 156 6.02 0.45 18.68
CA ILE A 156 6.29 1.27 17.49
C ILE A 156 6.94 0.41 16.40
N MET A 157 7.95 -0.38 16.76
CA MET A 157 8.62 -1.25 15.81
C MET A 157 7.73 -2.38 15.32
N LYS A 158 6.85 -2.91 16.18
CA LYS A 158 5.85 -3.89 15.76
C LYS A 158 4.89 -3.28 14.72
N ALA A 159 4.43 -2.05 14.92
CA ALA A 159 3.58 -1.37 13.95
C ALA A 159 4.31 -1.17 12.60
N ALA A 160 5.54 -0.67 12.61
CA ALA A 160 6.34 -0.52 11.38
C ALA A 160 6.53 -1.86 10.63
N GLN A 161 6.74 -2.95 11.37
CA GLN A 161 6.89 -4.28 10.77
C GLN A 161 5.56 -4.84 10.23
N LEU A 162 4.45 -4.64 10.93
CA LEU A 162 3.13 -5.09 10.48
C LEU A 162 2.64 -4.28 9.28
N ARG A 163 2.97 -2.97 9.21
CA ARG A 163 2.58 -2.06 8.13
C ARG A 163 3.01 -2.58 6.76
N SER A 164 4.26 -3.04 6.67
CA SER A 164 4.84 -3.63 5.46
C SER A 164 4.03 -4.78 4.84
N SER A 165 3.07 -5.34 5.59
CA SER A 165 2.15 -6.38 5.08
C SER A 165 1.39 -5.97 3.83
N ASP A 166 1.18 -4.67 3.60
CA ASP A 166 0.64 -4.12 2.35
C ASP A 166 1.45 -4.56 1.12
N TYR A 167 2.78 -4.43 1.17
CA TYR A 167 3.70 -4.97 0.19
C TYR A 167 3.78 -6.51 0.25
N ARG A 168 3.76 -7.11 1.45
CA ARG A 168 3.94 -8.57 1.62
C ARG A 168 2.88 -9.38 0.90
N PHE A 169 1.61 -9.02 1.08
CA PHE A 169 0.53 -9.79 0.47
C PHE A 169 0.55 -9.60 -1.06
N LEU A 170 0.94 -8.42 -1.56
CA LEU A 170 1.10 -8.16 -3.00
C LEU A 170 2.23 -9.01 -3.58
N HIS A 171 3.37 -9.04 -2.90
CA HIS A 171 4.53 -9.84 -3.29
C HIS A 171 4.21 -11.33 -3.32
N CYS A 172 3.60 -11.85 -2.26
CA CYS A 172 3.17 -13.24 -2.21
C CYS A 172 2.14 -13.56 -3.31
N THR A 173 1.19 -12.65 -3.57
CA THR A 173 0.19 -12.84 -4.64
C THR A 173 0.85 -12.84 -6.01
N LEU A 174 1.80 -11.94 -6.28
CA LEU A 174 2.56 -11.92 -7.53
C LEU A 174 3.24 -13.27 -7.79
N LEU A 175 3.90 -13.85 -6.80
CA LEU A 175 4.55 -15.16 -6.92
C LEU A 175 3.55 -16.26 -7.33
N LYS A 176 2.34 -16.25 -6.76
CA LYS A 176 1.28 -17.18 -7.15
C LYS A 176 0.76 -16.92 -8.57
N MET A 177 0.61 -15.67 -8.97
CA MET A 177 0.23 -15.30 -10.34
C MET A 177 1.29 -15.69 -11.38
N LEU A 178 2.56 -15.78 -10.98
CA LEU A 178 3.67 -16.31 -11.78
C LEU A 178 3.68 -17.84 -11.88
N GLY A 179 2.81 -18.53 -11.13
CA GLY A 179 2.76 -19.99 -11.07
C GLY A 179 3.88 -20.60 -10.24
N GLN A 180 4.50 -19.83 -9.34
CA GLN A 180 5.55 -20.34 -8.45
C GLN A 180 4.92 -21.15 -7.31
N ASN A 181 5.24 -22.44 -7.28
CA ASN A 181 4.75 -23.40 -6.28
C ASN A 181 5.84 -23.68 -5.24
N PHE A 182 6.34 -22.63 -4.61
CA PHE A 182 7.28 -22.75 -3.49
C PHE A 182 6.64 -23.55 -2.34
N HIS A 183 7.44 -24.38 -1.68
CA HIS A 183 7.14 -24.83 -0.33
C HIS A 183 7.24 -23.67 0.67
N ASP A 184 6.60 -23.77 1.83
CA ASP A 184 6.48 -22.64 2.77
C ASP A 184 7.84 -22.09 3.21
N GLU A 185 8.83 -22.96 3.42
CA GLU A 185 10.19 -22.54 3.77
C GLU A 185 10.84 -21.72 2.64
N GLU A 186 10.76 -22.18 1.39
CA GLU A 186 11.30 -21.49 0.23
C GLU A 186 10.58 -20.17 -0.04
N LEU A 187 9.25 -20.16 0.12
CA LEU A 187 8.43 -18.95 -0.02
C LEU A 187 8.85 -17.93 1.03
N ASN A 188 9.03 -18.36 2.28
CA ASN A 188 9.46 -17.48 3.36
C ASN A 188 10.85 -16.92 3.10
N GLU A 189 11.79 -17.72 2.60
CA GLU A 189 13.11 -17.23 2.20
C GLU A 189 13.05 -16.20 1.07
N GLU A 190 12.27 -16.50 0.03
CA GLU A 190 12.09 -15.63 -1.15
C GLU A 190 11.51 -14.28 -0.75
N LEU A 191 10.48 -14.29 0.08
CA LEU A 191 9.83 -13.07 0.53
C LEU A 191 10.69 -12.33 1.56
N ARG A 192 11.38 -13.01 2.49
CA ARG A 192 12.11 -12.37 3.61
C ARG A 192 13.15 -11.34 3.16
N LEU A 193 13.77 -11.52 2.01
CA LEU A 193 14.81 -10.60 1.54
C LEU A 193 14.29 -9.18 1.27
N MET A 194 13.05 -9.04 0.81
CA MET A 194 12.44 -7.73 0.59
C MET A 194 11.89 -7.11 1.88
N TRP A 195 11.56 -7.93 2.89
CA TRP A 195 10.92 -7.45 4.12
C TRP A 195 11.66 -6.31 4.80
N SER A 196 12.99 -6.39 4.93
CA SER A 196 13.75 -5.31 5.54
C SER A 196 13.74 -4.03 4.71
N LEU A 197 13.63 -4.13 3.38
CA LEU A 197 13.49 -2.97 2.50
C LEU A 197 12.10 -2.36 2.57
N GLU A 198 11.06 -3.20 2.69
CA GLU A 198 9.67 -2.78 2.85
C GLU A 198 9.48 -1.99 4.15
N VAL A 199 9.99 -2.50 5.28
CA VAL A 199 9.95 -1.77 6.56
C VAL A 199 10.77 -0.47 6.50
N LEU A 200 11.93 -0.49 5.85
CA LEU A 200 12.75 0.70 5.66
C LEU A 200 11.99 1.76 4.83
N ASN A 201 11.36 1.35 3.75
CA ASN A 201 10.56 2.22 2.89
C ASN A 201 9.43 2.91 3.66
N ASP A 202 8.66 2.17 4.46
CA ASP A 202 7.57 2.74 5.25
C ASP A 202 8.05 3.79 6.26
N ILE A 203 9.18 3.53 6.92
CA ILE A 203 9.76 4.50 7.87
C ILE A 203 10.29 5.73 7.14
N GLU A 204 10.92 5.56 5.97
CA GLU A 204 11.41 6.68 5.16
C GLU A 204 10.27 7.52 4.57
N ASP A 205 9.19 6.90 4.10
CA ASP A 205 7.97 7.58 3.66
C ASP A 205 7.38 8.44 4.79
N ASP A 206 7.33 7.91 6.02
CA ASP A 206 6.89 8.66 7.20
C ASP A 206 7.82 9.84 7.53
N ILE A 207 9.12 9.76 7.23
CA ILE A 207 10.03 10.90 7.40
C ILE A 207 9.67 12.02 6.42
N GLU A 208 9.33 11.69 5.17
CA GLU A 208 8.96 12.67 4.15
C GLU A 208 7.62 13.36 4.46
N SER A 209 6.65 12.64 5.02
CA SER A 209 5.35 13.18 5.40
C SER A 209 5.27 13.75 6.81
N TYR A 210 6.35 13.67 7.60
CA TYR A 210 6.38 13.95 9.04
C TYR A 210 5.67 15.24 9.46
N GLU A 211 6.02 16.38 8.86
CA GLU A 211 5.43 17.68 9.25
C GLU A 211 3.93 17.72 9.01
N LYS A 212 3.48 17.14 7.89
CA LYS A 212 2.07 17.08 7.52
C LYS A 212 1.30 16.17 8.48
N ASP A 213 1.84 14.99 8.78
CA ASP A 213 1.15 14.00 9.63
C ASP A 213 1.06 14.46 11.08
N VAL A 214 2.08 15.15 11.58
CA VAL A 214 2.01 15.83 12.90
C VAL A 214 0.92 16.90 12.88
N ALA A 215 0.84 17.73 11.84
CA ALA A 215 -0.16 18.78 11.74
C ALA A 215 -1.60 18.26 11.65
N THR A 216 -1.81 17.13 10.97
CA THR A 216 -3.13 16.48 10.85
C THR A 216 -3.41 15.48 11.97
N LYS A 217 -2.44 15.26 12.88
CA LYS A 217 -2.49 14.25 13.96
C LYS A 217 -2.62 12.81 13.47
N HIS A 218 -2.23 12.53 12.23
CA HIS A 218 -2.22 11.18 11.68
C HIS A 218 -1.07 10.36 12.29
N TYR A 219 -1.16 9.04 12.19
CA TYR A 219 -0.06 8.19 12.58
C TYR A 219 1.18 8.47 11.73
N ASN A 220 2.32 8.38 12.38
CA ASN A 220 3.62 8.51 11.77
C ASN A 220 4.64 7.86 12.68
N THR A 221 5.47 6.97 12.15
CA THR A 221 6.46 6.21 12.93
C THR A 221 7.42 7.16 13.66
N TYR A 222 7.95 8.17 12.97
CA TYR A 222 8.88 9.12 13.60
C TYR A 222 8.20 9.96 14.69
N ARG A 223 6.94 10.37 14.50
CA ARG A 223 6.14 11.03 15.55
C ARG A 223 6.04 10.18 16.80
N MET A 224 5.87 8.86 16.68
CA MET A 224 5.84 7.97 17.84
C MET A 224 7.21 7.86 18.53
N PHE A 225 8.32 7.89 17.77
CA PHE A 225 9.67 8.01 18.36
C PHE A 225 9.83 9.30 19.15
N VAL A 226 9.34 10.43 18.62
CA VAL A 226 9.35 11.73 19.33
C VAL A 226 8.54 11.65 20.62
N LYS A 227 7.39 10.96 20.62
CA LYS A 227 6.56 10.76 21.81
C LYS A 227 7.30 10.07 22.97
N ILE A 228 8.17 9.10 22.69
CA ILE A 228 8.91 8.35 23.75
C ILE A 228 10.32 8.85 24.04
N TYR A 229 11.00 9.46 23.06
CA TYR A 229 12.40 9.89 23.19
C TYR A 229 12.58 11.41 23.18
N GLY A 230 11.53 12.17 22.87
CA GLY A 230 11.57 13.62 22.73
C GLY A 230 12.67 14.05 21.75
N GLN A 231 13.55 14.94 22.22
CA GLN A 231 14.66 15.46 21.42
C GLN A 231 15.69 14.41 20.98
N GLN A 232 15.73 13.24 21.61
CA GLN A 232 16.64 12.15 21.23
C GLN A 232 16.10 11.25 20.13
N ALA A 233 14.85 11.45 19.69
CA ALA A 233 14.21 10.64 18.65
C ALA A 233 15.04 10.46 17.36
N PRO A 234 15.73 11.49 16.80
CA PRO A 234 16.51 11.29 15.58
C PRO A 234 17.60 10.23 15.73
N TYR A 235 18.23 10.15 16.92
CA TYR A 235 19.28 9.18 17.20
C TYR A 235 18.75 7.74 17.19
N TYR A 236 17.60 7.51 17.84
CA TYR A 236 17.00 6.19 17.90
C TYR A 236 16.38 5.77 16.56
N LEU A 237 15.72 6.70 15.85
CA LEU A 237 15.20 6.42 14.51
C LEU A 237 16.34 6.04 13.54
N LYS A 238 17.46 6.77 13.58
CA LYS A 238 18.61 6.48 12.72
C LYS A 238 19.16 5.07 12.95
N LYS A 239 19.16 4.58 14.19
CA LYS A 239 19.57 3.19 14.47
C LYS A 239 18.68 2.16 13.80
N GLU A 240 17.36 2.38 13.79
CA GLU A 240 16.44 1.46 13.13
C GLU A 240 16.61 1.49 11.61
N LEU A 241 16.73 2.67 11.00
CA LEU A 241 17.04 2.81 9.57
C LEU A 241 18.33 2.07 9.20
N ASP A 242 19.41 2.30 9.95
CA ASP A 242 20.69 1.64 9.73
C ASP A 242 20.60 0.11 9.92
N TYR A 243 19.78 -0.34 10.87
CA TYR A 243 19.55 -1.76 11.12
C TYR A 243 18.85 -2.44 9.94
N TYR A 244 17.74 -1.87 9.42
CA TYR A 244 17.01 -2.46 8.31
C TYR A 244 17.78 -2.41 6.99
N GLU A 245 18.49 -1.31 6.72
CA GLU A 245 19.38 -1.23 5.55
C GLU A 245 20.51 -2.26 5.64
N HIS A 246 21.14 -2.41 6.81
CA HIS A 246 22.15 -3.45 7.03
C HIS A 246 21.57 -4.85 6.85
N LEU A 247 20.38 -5.12 7.38
CA LEU A 247 19.71 -6.42 7.28
C LEU A 247 19.42 -6.78 5.82
N PHE A 248 18.95 -5.82 5.02
CA PHE A 248 18.74 -5.99 3.59
C PHE A 248 20.04 -6.37 2.89
N HIS A 249 21.10 -5.58 3.07
CA HIS A 249 22.39 -5.84 2.45
C HIS A 249 22.99 -7.18 2.88
N GLN A 250 22.90 -7.52 4.17
CA GLN A 250 23.34 -8.81 4.66
C GLN A 250 22.56 -9.97 4.02
N GLY A 251 21.25 -9.80 3.82
CA GLY A 251 20.40 -10.78 3.12
C GLY A 251 20.82 -10.96 1.65
N VAL A 252 21.05 -9.86 0.93
CA VAL A 252 21.46 -9.88 -0.48
C VAL A 252 22.85 -10.49 -0.66
N GLU A 253 23.80 -10.22 0.23
CA GLU A 253 25.14 -10.83 0.16
C GLU A 253 25.10 -12.35 0.38
N LYS A 254 24.17 -12.88 1.20
CA LYS A 254 24.03 -14.34 1.40
C LYS A 254 23.60 -15.10 0.13
N ILE A 255 23.04 -14.41 -0.85
CA ILE A 255 22.62 -15.00 -2.14
C ILE A 255 23.59 -14.68 -3.28
N SER A 256 24.80 -14.19 -2.99
CA SER A 256 25.82 -13.84 -4.00
C SER A 256 26.17 -14.99 -4.95
N ASP A 257 26.08 -16.23 -4.46
CA ASP A 257 26.35 -17.44 -5.23
C ASP A 257 25.28 -17.74 -6.30
N ASN A 258 24.15 -17.02 -6.29
CA ASN A 258 23.16 -17.01 -7.35
C ASN A 258 23.22 -15.69 -8.13
N PRO A 259 23.97 -15.60 -9.24
CA PRO A 259 24.21 -14.33 -9.94
C PRO A 259 22.95 -13.68 -10.49
N LEU A 260 21.93 -14.46 -10.85
CA LEU A 260 20.66 -13.94 -11.37
C LEU A 260 19.86 -13.26 -10.26
N LYS A 261 19.65 -13.96 -9.13
CA LYS A 261 18.94 -13.39 -7.97
C LYS A 261 19.71 -12.19 -7.42
N TYR A 262 21.02 -12.32 -7.20
CA TYR A 262 21.86 -11.22 -6.70
C TYR A 262 21.74 -9.97 -7.57
N LYS A 263 21.83 -10.12 -8.90
CA LYS A 263 21.64 -9.00 -9.84
C LYS A 263 20.24 -8.40 -9.78
N GLY A 264 19.19 -9.21 -9.59
CA GLY A 264 17.82 -8.75 -9.39
C GLY A 264 17.71 -7.82 -8.18
N PHE A 265 18.14 -8.29 -7.01
CA PHE A 265 18.08 -7.51 -5.77
C PHE A 265 18.94 -6.23 -5.82
N LYS A 266 20.11 -6.28 -6.46
CA LYS A 266 20.92 -5.07 -6.68
C LYS A 266 20.21 -4.05 -7.56
N LYS A 267 19.47 -4.48 -8.59
CA LYS A 267 18.65 -3.56 -9.41
C LYS A 267 17.52 -2.95 -8.59
N SER A 268 16.80 -3.76 -7.81
CA SER A 268 15.72 -3.29 -6.95
C SER A 268 16.21 -2.25 -5.95
N TRP A 269 17.32 -2.52 -5.27
CA TRP A 269 17.97 -1.55 -4.38
C TRP A 269 18.35 -0.25 -5.07
N ASN A 270 18.99 -0.33 -6.24
CA ASN A 270 19.40 0.86 -6.98
C ASN A 270 18.19 1.68 -7.46
N ALA A 271 17.10 1.03 -7.84
CA ALA A 271 15.85 1.70 -8.20
C ALA A 271 15.23 2.38 -6.98
N TYR A 272 15.15 1.66 -5.85
CA TYR A 272 14.66 2.20 -4.59
C TYR A 272 15.46 3.44 -4.16
N ARG A 273 16.80 3.37 -4.10
CA ARG A 273 17.61 4.54 -3.68
C ARG A 273 17.63 5.69 -4.69
N LEU A 274 17.27 5.44 -5.94
CA LEU A 274 17.07 6.51 -6.93
C LEU A 274 15.78 7.28 -6.66
N ASP A 275 14.71 6.57 -6.32
CA ASP A 275 13.39 7.15 -6.05
C ASP A 275 13.28 7.68 -4.61
N HIS A 276 13.98 7.05 -3.65
CA HIS A 276 14.04 7.39 -2.22
C HIS A 276 15.51 7.64 -1.81
N PRO A 277 16.08 8.82 -2.13
CA PRO A 277 17.36 9.22 -1.58
C PRO A 277 17.30 9.22 -0.05
N VAL A 278 18.39 8.86 0.61
CA VAL A 278 18.45 8.77 2.08
C VAL A 278 17.91 10.08 2.70
N PRO A 279 16.79 10.05 3.44
CA PRO A 279 16.15 11.27 3.89
C PRO A 279 16.93 11.91 5.03
N LEU A 280 16.86 13.25 5.09
CA LEU A 280 17.32 13.99 6.27
C LEU A 280 16.26 13.87 7.36
N ILE A 281 16.60 13.27 8.50
CA ILE A 281 15.69 13.18 9.64
C ILE A 281 15.41 14.60 10.17
N PRO A 282 14.15 15.08 10.14
CA PRO A 282 13.81 16.43 10.55
C PRO A 282 13.92 16.62 12.06
N GLN A 283 13.96 17.87 12.52
CA GLN A 283 13.96 18.16 13.95
C GLN A 283 12.64 17.72 14.60
N PRO A 284 12.68 17.14 15.82
CA PRO A 284 11.48 16.74 16.53
C PRO A 284 10.50 17.89 16.77
N ILE A 285 9.25 17.70 16.36
CA ILE A 285 8.11 18.54 16.76
C ILE A 285 7.56 17.97 18.06
N LEU A 286 7.79 18.67 19.17
CA LEU A 286 7.25 18.27 20.47
C LEU A 286 5.78 18.71 20.58
N GLU A 287 4.89 17.74 20.65
CA GLU A 287 3.46 17.96 20.90
C GLU A 287 3.23 18.07 22.42
N ASN A 288 2.52 19.12 22.84
CA ASN A 288 2.19 19.37 24.25
C ASN A 288 0.98 18.56 24.71
#